data_AF-A0A1P8UNW0-F1
#
_entry.id   AF-A0A1P8UNW0-F1
#
_cell.length_a   1.000
_cell.length_b   1.000
_cell.length_c   1.000
_cell.angle_alpha   90.00
_cell.angle_beta   90.00
_cell.angle_gamma   90.00
#
_symmetry.space_group_name_H-M   'P 1'
#
loop_
_entity.id
_entity.type
_entity.pdbx_description
1 polymer ?
#
loop_
_entity_poly.entity_id
_entity_poly.type
_entity_poly.pdbx_seq_one_letter_code
_entity_poly.pdbx_strand_id
1 'polypeptide(L)' 'MTSAIDPTAQTFLGFLEQEAASDPQRLRPFGGHIVQRAADLVEDIEINLHAALEED' A
#
# COMPACT_ATOMS: atom_id res chain seq x y z
N MET A 1 -15.63 -17.25 -17.08
CA MET A 1 -14.48 -17.96 -16.49
C MET A 1 -14.01 -17.12 -15.32
N THR A 2 -14.35 -17.49 -14.09
CA THR A 2 -13.83 -16.82 -12.90
C THR A 2 -12.35 -17.15 -12.80
N SER A 3 -11.49 -16.18 -13.15
CA SER A 3 -10.06 -16.31 -12.93
C SER A 3 -9.88 -16.59 -11.44
N ALA A 4 -9.36 -17.77 -11.09
CA ALA A 4 -9.08 -18.10 -9.72
C ALA A 4 -8.13 -17.00 -9.19
N ILE A 5 -8.56 -16.31 -8.13
CA ILE A 5 -7.74 -15.29 -7.49
C ILE A 5 -6.49 -16.00 -6.98
N ASP A 6 -5.33 -15.42 -7.27
CA ASP A 6 -4.06 -15.93 -6.80
C ASP A 6 -4.09 -16.16 -5.27
N PRO A 7 -3.60 -17.30 -4.74
CA PRO A 7 -3.65 -17.61 -3.31
C PRO A 7 -2.95 -16.57 -2.43
N THR A 8 -1.88 -15.94 -2.92
CA THR A 8 -1.18 -14.87 -2.20
C THR A 8 -2.03 -13.60 -2.18
N ALA A 9 -2.65 -13.25 -3.30
CA ALA A 9 -3.61 -12.14 -3.34
C ALA A 9 -4.79 -12.37 -2.38
N GLN A 10 -5.30 -13.61 -2.31
CA GLN A 10 -6.40 -13.95 -1.41
C GLN A 10 -6.01 -13.84 0.08
N THR A 11 -4.78 -14.24 0.41
CA THR A 11 -4.23 -14.10 1.77
C THR A 11 -4.05 -12.64 2.17
N PHE A 12 -3.54 -11.81 1.24
CA PHE A 12 -3.37 -10.38 1.46
C PHE A 12 -4.73 -9.67 1.67
N LEU A 13 -5.75 -10.03 0.89
CA LEU A 13 -7.10 -9.50 1.07
C LEU A 13 -7.69 -9.86 2.44
N GLY A 14 -7.52 -11.11 2.90
CA GLY A 14 -7.95 -11.52 4.24
C GLY A 14 -7.23 -10.76 5.36
N PHE A 15 -5.94 -10.47 5.18
CA PHE A 15 -5.20 -9.60 6.10
C PHE A 15 -5.80 -8.18 6.15
N LEU A 16 -6.10 -7.57 5.00
CA LEU A 16 -6.71 -6.24 4.95
C LEU A 16 -8.09 -6.22 5.62
N GLU A 17 -8.92 -7.24 5.41
CA GLU A 17 -10.22 -7.38 6.07
C GLU A 17 -10.07 -7.45 7.59
N GLN A 18 -9.11 -8.24 8.08
CA GLN A 18 -8.84 -8.35 9.51
C GLN A 18 -8.30 -7.05 10.11
N GLU A 19 -7.41 -6.36 9.38
CA GLU A 19 -6.88 -5.07 9.80
C GLU A 19 -7.98 -4.00 9.84
N ALA A 20 -8.86 -3.96 8.83
CA ALA A 20 -10.01 -3.05 8.78
C ALA A 20 -10.91 -3.18 9.99
N ALA A 21 -11.15 -4.42 10.43
CA ALA A 21 -11.99 -4.73 11.57
C ALA A 21 -11.30 -4.41 12.91
N SER A 22 -9.98 -4.61 12.99
CA SER A 22 -9.24 -4.50 14.26
C SER A 22 -8.72 -3.10 14.53
N ASP A 23 -8.27 -2.38 13.48
CA ASP A 23 -7.75 -1.02 13.57
C ASP A 23 -8.07 -0.23 12.27
N PRO A 24 -9.32 0.24 12.13
CA PRO A 24 -9.76 0.95 10.93
C PRO A 24 -9.03 2.28 10.70
N GLN A 25 -8.25 2.78 11.68
CA GLN A 25 -7.44 3.97 11.50
C GLN A 25 -6.26 3.73 10.56
N ARG A 26 -5.72 2.51 10.51
CA ARG A 26 -4.57 2.17 9.68
C ARG A 26 -4.92 2.08 8.19
N LEU A 27 -6.16 1.71 7.88
CA LEU A 27 -6.71 1.74 6.52
C LEU A 27 -7.32 3.09 6.14
N ARG A 28 -7.22 4.11 7.00
CA ARG A 28 -7.69 5.43 6.60
C ARG A 28 -6.90 5.85 5.37
N PRO A 29 -7.57 6.31 4.30
CA PRO A 29 -6.86 6.87 3.18
C PRO A 29 -5.96 7.98 3.72
N PHE A 30 -4.69 7.93 3.34
CA PHE A 30 -3.77 9.03 3.59
C PHE A 30 -4.46 10.29 3.06
N GLY A 31 -4.81 11.22 3.95
CA GLY A 31 -5.53 12.43 3.55
C GLY A 31 -4.73 13.15 2.48
N GLY A 32 -5.40 13.87 1.57
CA GLY A 32 -4.73 14.52 0.43
C GLY A 32 -3.53 15.39 0.83
N HIS A 33 -3.50 15.94 2.05
CA HIS A 33 -2.36 16.67 2.61
C HIS A 33 -1.11 15.81 2.87
N ILE A 34 -1.25 14.53 3.24
CA ILE A 34 -0.13 13.60 3.44
C ILE A 34 0.40 13.14 2.08
N VAL A 35 -0.49 12.84 1.14
CA VAL A 35 -0.12 12.49 -0.23
C VAL A 35 0.60 13.66 -0.91
N GLN A 36 0.09 14.88 -0.74
CA GLN A 36 0.73 16.10 -1.25
C GLN A 36 2.11 16.30 -0.60
N ARG A 37 2.20 16.22 0.73
CA ARG A 37 3.50 16.32 1.42
C ARG A 37 4.48 15.25 0.95
N ALA A 38 4.03 14.02 0.77
CA ALA A 38 4.88 12.94 0.27
C ALA A 38 5.34 13.24 -1.17
N ALA A 39 4.46 13.75 -2.03
CA ALA A 39 4.80 14.19 -3.38
C ALA A 39 5.83 15.34 -3.37
N ASP A 40 5.62 16.38 -2.56
CA ASP A 40 6.53 17.51 -2.43
C ASP A 40 7.92 17.08 -1.91
N LEU A 41 7.98 16.07 -1.02
CA LEU A 41 9.25 15.55 -0.49
C LEU A 41 10.06 14.75 -1.52
N VAL A 42 9.39 14.20 -2.54
CA VAL A 42 9.99 13.34 -3.56
C VAL A 42 9.97 13.97 -4.95
N GLU A 43 9.50 15.21 -5.07
CA GLU A 43 9.30 15.91 -6.35
C GLU A 43 10.59 15.98 -7.18
N ASP A 44 11.73 16.16 -6.51
CA ASP A 44 13.05 16.21 -7.13
C ASP A 44 13.86 14.90 -6.95
N ILE A 45 13.23 13.84 -6.42
CA ILE A 45 13.86 12.54 -6.21
C ILE A 45 13.33 11.56 -7.27
N GLU A 46 14.23 11.04 -8.10
CA GLU A 46 13.88 9.96 -9.02
C GLU A 46 13.66 8.66 -8.24
N ILE A 47 12.41 8.38 -7.89
CA ILE A 47 12.02 7.13 -7.21
C ILE A 47 11.81 6.03 -8.24
N ASN A 48 12.70 5.05 -8.24
CA ASN A 48 12.50 3.83 -8.99
C ASN A 48 11.66 2.82 -8.18
N LEU A 49 10.34 2.78 -8.41
CA LEU A 49 9.44 1.81 -7.79
C LEU A 49 9.69 0.35 -8.20
N HIS A 50 10.52 0.11 -9.21
CA HIS A 50 10.92 -1.21 -9.68
C HIS A 50 12.29 -1.64 -9.15
N ALA A 51 13.01 -0.74 -8.47
CA ALA A 51 14.20 -1.14 -7.75
C ALA A 51 13.82 -2.08 -6.61
N ALA A 52 14.62 -3.11 -6.38
CA ALA A 52 14.53 -3.86 -5.14
C ALA A 52 14.78 -2.88 -3.99
N LEU A 53 13.98 -3.00 -2.91
CA LEU A 53 14.28 -2.30 -1.68
C LEU A 53 15.64 -2.82 -1.18
N GLU A 54 16.55 -1.90 -0.86
CA GLU A 54 17.80 -2.28 -0.22
C GLU A 54 17.47 -2.98 1.11
N GLU A 55 18.02 -4.18 1.30
CA GLU A 55 18.01 -4.83 2.60
C GLU A 55 19.13 -4.19 3.44
N ASP A 56 18.79 -3.70 4.63
CA ASP A 56 19.76 -3.17 5.62
C ASP A 56 20.82 -4.22 6.01
#